data_AF-A0A6N8FG23-F1
#
_entry.id   AF-A0A6N8FG23-F1
#
_cell.length_a   1.000
_cell.length_b   1.000
_cell.length_c   1.000
_cell.angle_alpha   90.00
_cell.angle_beta   90.00
_cell.angle_gamma   90.00
#
_symmetry.space_group_name_H-M   'P 1'
#
loop_
_entity.id
_entity.type
_entity.pdbx_description
1 polymer ?
#
loop_
_entity_poly.entity_id
_entity_poly.type
_entity_poly.pdbx_seq_one_letter_code
_entity_poly.pdbx_strand_id
1 'polypeptide(L)'
;MRRSVFVFLMFSIVICVFLLVFQNIGVEQALSTTQESQYIFNDEGLEDKSKLQVNEILLPMENSEFRTSPITHVMIHYMSNALEKPEDPYRMEDIYKLFLQNGVSTHYVIDRDGNFYRLVSAERVAYHAGSGSLDAFPSYEDKMNHFSIGIELLAIGTREEMAPIITEEKYDSVHSSNIGFTDAQYRSLKELLTDIDKRHPNIHWNRKHIIGHNEYAPERKADPGKLFDWEKLNLK
;
A
#
# COMPACT_ATOMS: atom_id res chain seq x y z
N MET A 1 -22.38 5.95 -55.16
CA MET A 1 -21.78 6.66 -56.33
C MET A 1 -20.42 7.21 -55.94
N ARG A 2 -19.43 7.04 -56.82
CA ARG A 2 -17.99 7.36 -56.67
C ARG A 2 -17.67 8.87 -56.64
N ARG A 3 -16.42 9.14 -56.21
CA ARG A 3 -15.44 10.22 -56.57
C ARG A 3 -15.19 11.20 -55.41
N SER A 4 -14.06 11.16 -54.68
CA SER A 4 -12.63 11.35 -55.02
C SER A 4 -12.23 12.81 -55.32
N VAL A 5 -11.10 13.23 -54.72
CA VAL A 5 -9.96 14.03 -55.28
C VAL A 5 -9.58 15.31 -54.49
N PHE A 6 -8.34 15.29 -53.91
CA PHE A 6 -7.23 16.30 -53.87
C PHE A 6 -7.53 17.80 -53.53
N VAL A 7 -6.67 18.64 -52.93
CA VAL A 7 -5.32 18.62 -52.31
C VAL A 7 -4.99 20.07 -51.84
N PHE A 8 -3.86 20.25 -51.13
CA PHE A 8 -2.94 21.42 -51.05
C PHE A 8 -2.84 22.25 -49.75
N LEU A 9 -1.58 22.25 -49.33
CA LEU A 9 -0.80 22.98 -48.33
C LEU A 9 -0.69 24.50 -48.64
N MET A 10 -0.64 25.36 -47.63
CA MET A 10 -0.02 26.70 -47.72
C MET A 10 0.63 27.10 -46.38
N PHE A 11 1.95 27.33 -46.43
CA PHE A 11 2.80 27.99 -45.43
C PHE A 11 2.80 29.51 -45.65
N SER A 12 2.97 30.32 -44.59
CA SER A 12 3.68 31.64 -44.53
C SER A 12 3.48 32.25 -43.12
N ILE A 13 4.45 32.25 -42.20
CA ILE A 13 5.55 33.22 -41.99
C ILE A 13 5.11 34.70 -42.05
N VAL A 14 5.04 35.35 -40.89
CA VAL A 14 5.20 36.82 -40.76
C VAL A 14 6.16 37.08 -39.59
N ILE A 15 7.35 37.57 -39.95
CA ILE A 15 8.38 38.14 -39.08
C ILE A 15 8.16 39.65 -39.08
N CYS A 16 8.14 40.30 -37.92
CA CYS A 16 8.29 41.75 -37.83
C CYS A 16 9.41 42.09 -36.85
N VAL A 17 10.42 42.76 -37.40
CA VAL A 17 11.70 43.15 -36.83
C VAL A 17 11.55 44.48 -36.09
N PHE A 18 12.13 44.60 -34.90
CA PHE A 18 12.52 45.89 -34.32
C PHE A 18 14.03 45.90 -34.10
N LEU A 19 14.72 46.74 -34.88
CA LEU A 19 16.13 47.10 -34.75
C LEU A 19 16.21 48.45 -34.05
N LEU A 20 17.04 48.58 -33.01
CA LEU A 20 17.71 49.84 -32.68
C LEU A 20 19.09 49.55 -32.04
N VAL A 21 20.06 49.75 -32.92
CA VAL A 21 21.51 49.94 -32.79
C VAL A 21 21.96 50.61 -31.49
N PHE A 22 22.94 50.01 -30.80
CA PHE A 22 24.08 50.74 -30.21
C PHE A 22 25.38 49.96 -30.39
N GLN A 23 26.17 50.52 -31.31
CA GLN A 23 27.62 50.53 -31.54
C GLN A 23 28.58 49.61 -30.76
N ASN A 24 29.37 48.90 -31.58
CA ASN A 24 30.72 48.36 -31.39
C ASN A 24 31.61 49.04 -30.32
N ILE A 25 32.11 48.23 -29.38
CA ILE A 25 33.53 48.26 -29.00
C ILE A 25 33.98 46.79 -28.92
N GLY A 26 34.92 46.42 -29.80
CA GLY A 26 35.61 45.14 -29.73
C GLY A 26 36.81 45.22 -28.80
N VAL A 27 37.08 44.12 -28.08
CA VAL A 27 38.41 43.77 -27.61
C VAL A 27 38.63 42.28 -27.93
N GLU A 28 39.78 42.03 -28.55
CA GLU A 28 40.28 40.79 -29.11
C GLU A 28 40.66 39.69 -28.11
N GLN A 29 40.64 38.46 -28.64
CA GLN A 29 41.54 37.31 -28.40
C GLN A 29 41.64 36.67 -27.00
N ALA A 30 41.32 35.37 -26.92
CA ALA A 30 42.35 34.31 -27.00
C ALA A 30 41.71 32.91 -26.83
N LEU A 31 42.02 31.99 -27.77
CA LEU A 31 41.94 30.54 -27.53
C LEU A 31 43.03 30.15 -26.53
N SER A 32 42.72 29.30 -25.53
CA SER A 32 43.52 28.13 -25.11
C SER A 32 43.05 27.56 -23.76
N THR A 33 42.54 26.31 -23.80
CA THR A 33 42.74 25.19 -22.85
C THR A 33 42.52 25.33 -21.32
N THR A 34 41.95 24.24 -20.78
CA THR A 34 41.84 23.81 -19.36
C THR A 34 40.80 24.59 -18.55
N GLN A 35 39.91 23.98 -17.75
CA GLN A 35 40.18 23.00 -16.70
C GLN A 35 38.84 22.40 -16.25
N GLU A 36 38.78 21.07 -16.08
CA GLU A 36 37.69 20.39 -15.36
C GLU A 36 37.63 20.92 -13.92
N SER A 37 36.52 21.51 -13.51
CA SER A 37 36.26 21.82 -12.10
C SER A 37 35.37 20.73 -11.50
N GLN A 38 36.01 19.90 -10.67
CA GLN A 38 35.36 19.01 -9.72
C GLN A 38 34.41 19.80 -8.81
N TYR A 39 33.13 19.42 -8.78
CA TYR A 39 32.28 19.65 -7.62
C TYR A 39 32.16 18.34 -6.88
N ILE A 40 33.01 18.17 -5.87
CA ILE A 40 32.82 17.19 -4.80
C ILE A 40 31.73 17.77 -3.90
N PHE A 41 30.51 17.26 -4.02
CA PHE A 41 29.54 17.33 -2.92
C PHE A 41 29.72 16.05 -2.11
N ASN A 42 30.49 16.16 -1.02
CA ASN A 42 30.32 15.28 0.12
C ASN A 42 29.01 15.67 0.79
N ASP A 43 27.91 15.12 0.29
CA ASP A 43 26.69 14.99 1.06
C ASP A 43 26.71 13.59 1.66
N GLU A 44 27.37 13.45 2.83
CA GLU A 44 26.98 12.39 3.75
C GLU A 44 25.56 12.73 4.20
N GLY A 45 24.61 12.34 3.35
CA GLY A 45 23.20 12.58 3.54
C GLY A 45 22.79 12.00 4.89
N LEU A 46 22.43 12.91 5.79
CA LEU A 46 21.58 12.59 6.93
C LEU A 46 20.34 11.88 6.37
N GLU A 47 20.30 10.55 6.50
CA GLU A 47 19.08 9.78 6.26
C GLU A 47 17.96 10.43 7.07
N ASP A 48 16.99 10.99 6.37
CA ASP A 48 15.75 11.47 6.94
C ASP A 48 14.98 10.26 7.48
N LYS A 49 15.26 9.90 8.74
CA LYS A 49 14.59 8.82 9.49
C LYS A 49 13.08 9.06 9.68
N SER A 50 12.51 10.14 9.13
CA SER A 50 11.08 10.45 9.23
C SER A 50 10.20 9.73 8.21
N LYS A 51 10.77 9.13 7.15
CA LYS A 51 10.00 8.33 6.19
C LYS A 51 9.97 6.87 6.61
N LEU A 52 8.75 6.34 6.77
CA LEU A 52 8.50 4.92 6.98
C LEU A 52 9.24 4.11 5.90
N GLN A 53 10.14 3.20 6.28
CA GLN A 53 10.83 2.34 5.32
C GLN A 53 9.84 1.28 4.83
N VAL A 54 9.32 1.47 3.61
CA VAL A 54 8.34 0.56 3.00
C VAL A 54 9.02 -0.26 1.92
N ASN A 55 8.96 -1.59 2.05
CA ASN A 55 9.38 -2.51 0.99
C ASN A 55 8.26 -2.61 -0.05
N GLU A 56 8.52 -2.27 -1.30
CA GLU A 56 7.52 -2.36 -2.36
C GLU A 56 7.63 -3.69 -3.11
N ILE A 57 6.59 -4.50 -3.00
CA ILE A 57 6.42 -5.77 -3.72
C ILE A 57 5.02 -5.77 -4.32
N LEU A 58 4.82 -4.88 -5.28
CA LEU A 58 3.49 -4.61 -5.83
C LEU A 58 2.90 -5.84 -6.52
N LEU A 59 1.64 -6.14 -6.21
CA LEU A 59 0.86 -7.12 -6.95
C LEU A 59 0.56 -6.62 -8.38
N PRO A 60 0.28 -7.53 -9.32
CA PRO A 60 -0.17 -7.18 -10.66
C PRO A 60 -1.39 -6.24 -10.64
N MET A 61 -1.55 -5.46 -11.70
CA MET A 61 -2.61 -4.43 -11.75
C MET A 61 -4.01 -5.02 -11.68
N GLU A 62 -4.21 -6.25 -12.15
CA GLU A 62 -5.45 -7.02 -12.07
C GLU A 62 -5.88 -7.38 -10.64
N ASN A 63 -4.96 -7.39 -9.67
CA ASN A 63 -5.27 -7.60 -8.26
C ASN A 63 -5.80 -6.34 -7.56
N SER A 64 -6.18 -5.32 -8.31
CA SER A 64 -6.74 -4.08 -7.78
C SER A 64 -7.50 -3.34 -8.88
N GLU A 65 -8.23 -2.30 -8.51
CA GLU A 65 -8.90 -1.43 -9.48
C GLU A 65 -8.74 0.05 -9.13
N PHE A 66 -9.20 0.92 -10.03
CA PHE A 66 -9.14 2.35 -9.83
C PHE A 66 -10.05 2.77 -8.67
N ARG A 67 -9.51 3.58 -7.75
CA ARG A 67 -10.29 4.14 -6.66
C ARG A 67 -10.98 5.42 -7.09
N THR A 68 -12.29 5.49 -6.86
CA THR A 68 -13.12 6.70 -7.04
C THR A 68 -13.80 7.14 -5.75
N SER A 69 -13.92 6.23 -4.79
CA SER A 69 -14.50 6.47 -3.46
C SER A 69 -13.46 7.03 -2.48
N PRO A 70 -13.89 7.85 -1.49
CA PRO A 70 -13.00 8.31 -0.44
C PRO A 70 -12.56 7.13 0.44
N ILE A 71 -11.34 7.22 0.95
CA ILE A 71 -10.85 6.32 2.00
C ILE A 71 -11.39 6.85 3.33
N THR A 72 -12.17 6.02 4.02
CA THR A 72 -12.81 6.34 5.30
C THR A 72 -12.46 5.33 6.38
N HIS A 73 -11.97 4.13 6.03
CA HIS A 73 -11.70 3.06 6.99
C HIS A 73 -10.30 2.45 6.82
N VAL A 74 -9.84 1.81 7.88
CA VAL A 74 -8.74 0.83 7.86
C VAL A 74 -9.32 -0.49 8.35
N MET A 75 -9.10 -1.57 7.61
CA MET A 75 -9.51 -2.92 8.00
C MET A 75 -8.27 -3.74 8.34
N ILE A 76 -8.24 -4.27 9.56
CA ILE A 76 -7.15 -5.09 10.07
C ILE A 76 -7.51 -6.56 9.88
N HIS A 77 -6.55 -7.31 9.37
CA HIS A 77 -6.62 -8.73 9.06
C HIS A 77 -5.45 -9.48 9.68
N TYR A 78 -5.51 -10.81 9.67
CA TYR A 78 -4.32 -11.65 9.79
C TYR A 78 -4.26 -12.65 8.65
N MET A 79 -3.03 -13.08 8.33
CA MET A 79 -2.80 -14.16 7.39
C MET A 79 -1.56 -14.99 7.73
N SER A 80 -1.54 -16.22 7.22
CA SER A 80 -0.40 -17.14 7.31
C SER A 80 -0.45 -18.19 6.21
N ASN A 81 0.66 -18.88 5.98
CA ASN A 81 0.76 -20.08 5.16
C ASN A 81 0.79 -21.36 6.00
N ALA A 82 0.16 -21.36 7.19
CA ALA A 82 0.23 -22.48 8.13
C ALA A 82 -0.41 -23.77 7.60
N LEU A 83 -1.41 -23.65 6.71
CA LEU A 83 -2.05 -24.80 6.07
C LEU A 83 -1.04 -25.62 5.25
N GLU A 84 -0.15 -24.97 4.51
CA GLU A 84 0.84 -25.66 3.69
C GLU A 84 2.13 -25.91 4.49
N LYS A 85 2.65 -24.87 5.15
CA LYS A 85 3.97 -24.84 5.80
C LYS A 85 3.86 -24.39 7.27
N PRO A 86 3.39 -25.25 8.20
CA PRO A 86 3.17 -24.87 9.61
C PRO A 86 4.46 -24.53 10.37
N GLU A 87 5.60 -25.09 9.95
CA GLU A 87 6.93 -24.83 10.53
C GLU A 87 7.53 -23.48 10.09
N ASP A 88 7.08 -22.96 8.95
CA ASP A 88 7.58 -21.70 8.36
C ASP A 88 6.44 -20.94 7.64
N PRO A 89 5.42 -20.47 8.40
CA PRO A 89 4.16 -20.03 7.82
C PRO A 89 4.20 -18.58 7.31
N TYR A 90 5.33 -17.88 7.44
CA TYR A 90 5.40 -16.42 7.27
C TYR A 90 6.36 -15.94 6.18
N ARG A 91 6.85 -16.85 5.34
CA ARG A 91 7.68 -16.48 4.19
C ARG A 91 6.92 -15.58 3.22
N MET A 92 7.46 -14.38 2.99
CA MET A 92 6.82 -13.38 2.12
C MET A 92 6.61 -13.87 0.69
N GLU A 93 7.48 -14.71 0.14
CA GLU A 93 7.26 -15.26 -1.21
C GLU A 93 6.05 -16.20 -1.28
N ASP A 94 5.77 -16.95 -0.21
CA ASP A 94 4.60 -17.82 -0.14
C ASP A 94 3.33 -17.00 0.08
N ILE A 95 3.39 -16.02 0.98
CA ILE A 95 2.31 -15.04 1.23
C ILE A 95 1.92 -14.31 -0.06
N TYR A 96 2.90 -13.83 -0.82
CA TYR A 96 2.67 -13.16 -2.09
C TYR A 96 1.98 -14.08 -3.11
N LYS A 97 2.38 -15.35 -3.18
CA LYS A 97 1.72 -16.35 -4.05
C LYS A 97 0.28 -16.63 -3.62
N LEU A 98 -0.02 -16.66 -2.32
CA LEU A 98 -1.39 -16.84 -1.84
C LEU A 98 -2.31 -15.72 -2.33
N PHE A 99 -1.86 -14.46 -2.34
CA PHE A 99 -2.65 -13.36 -2.92
C PHE A 99 -2.94 -13.60 -4.41
N LEU A 100 -1.93 -13.95 -5.19
CA LEU A 100 -2.08 -14.23 -6.62
C LEU A 100 -3.05 -15.38 -6.89
N GLN A 101 -2.88 -16.50 -6.17
CA GLN A 101 -3.65 -17.73 -6.36
C GLN A 101 -5.13 -17.56 -6.00
N ASN A 102 -5.43 -16.76 -4.98
CA ASN A 102 -6.79 -16.56 -4.51
C ASN A 102 -7.49 -15.35 -5.15
N GLY A 103 -6.78 -14.56 -5.98
CA GLY A 103 -7.35 -13.36 -6.60
C GLY A 103 -7.72 -12.27 -5.60
N VAL A 104 -7.14 -12.29 -4.40
CA VAL A 104 -7.34 -11.31 -3.33
C VAL A 104 -6.09 -10.42 -3.22
N SER A 105 -6.21 -9.30 -2.51
CA SER A 105 -5.08 -8.39 -2.31
C SER A 105 -5.27 -7.54 -1.07
N THR A 106 -4.19 -6.94 -0.60
CA THR A 106 -4.18 -5.98 0.50
C THR A 106 -3.28 -4.79 0.15
N HIS A 107 -3.43 -3.67 0.85
CA HIS A 107 -2.54 -2.53 0.62
C HIS A 107 -1.19 -2.76 1.30
N TYR A 108 -1.23 -3.24 2.55
CA TYR A 108 -0.05 -3.44 3.39
C TYR A 108 -0.02 -4.81 4.03
N VAL A 109 1.17 -5.40 4.13
CA VAL A 109 1.48 -6.54 4.99
C VAL A 109 2.51 -6.11 6.03
N ILE A 110 2.35 -6.53 7.28
CA ILE A 110 3.32 -6.37 8.37
C ILE A 110 3.82 -7.76 8.80
N ASP A 111 5.10 -8.03 8.57
CA ASP A 111 5.69 -9.32 8.97
C ASP A 111 5.92 -9.43 10.48
N ARG A 112 6.45 -10.57 10.93
CA ARG A 112 6.67 -10.86 12.36
C ARG A 112 7.66 -9.90 13.03
N ASP A 113 8.60 -9.36 12.27
CA ASP A 113 9.63 -8.43 12.74
C ASP A 113 9.18 -6.97 12.64
N GLY A 114 7.98 -6.73 12.09
CA GLY A 114 7.41 -5.40 11.94
C GLY A 114 7.76 -4.71 10.62
N ASN A 115 8.38 -5.39 9.66
CA ASN A 115 8.69 -4.76 8.37
C ASN A 115 7.41 -4.52 7.57
N PHE A 116 7.34 -3.36 6.92
CA PHE A 116 6.23 -2.98 6.06
C PHE A 116 6.46 -3.45 4.62
N TYR A 117 5.44 -4.08 4.04
CA TYR A 117 5.40 -4.38 2.63
C TYR A 117 4.16 -3.72 2.03
N ARG A 118 4.34 -2.94 0.96
CA ARG A 118 3.23 -2.40 0.16
C ARG A 118 3.01 -3.27 -1.06
N LEU A 119 1.79 -3.81 -1.16
CA LEU A 119 1.37 -4.69 -2.24
C LEU A 119 0.41 -3.98 -3.21
N VAL A 120 -0.40 -3.05 -2.71
CA VAL A 120 -1.30 -2.21 -3.51
C VAL A 120 -1.19 -0.77 -3.03
N SER A 121 -1.10 0.19 -3.96
CA SER A 121 -1.13 1.62 -3.64
C SER A 121 -2.47 2.01 -3.00
N ALA A 122 -2.47 2.90 -2.01
CA ALA A 122 -3.69 3.42 -1.40
C ALA A 122 -4.63 4.12 -2.41
N GLU A 123 -4.08 4.64 -3.52
CA GLU A 123 -4.83 5.23 -4.63
C GLU A 123 -5.60 4.20 -5.49
N ARG A 124 -5.47 2.93 -5.16
CA ARG A 124 -6.20 1.82 -5.79
C ARG A 124 -7.04 1.09 -4.75
N VAL A 125 -8.03 0.34 -5.23
CA VAL A 125 -8.86 -0.53 -4.40
C VAL A 125 -8.23 -1.92 -4.38
N ALA A 126 -7.79 -2.36 -3.20
CA ALA A 126 -7.42 -3.76 -2.97
C ALA A 126 -8.65 -4.61 -2.65
N TYR A 127 -8.56 -5.92 -2.85
CA TYR A 127 -9.64 -6.90 -2.70
C TYR A 127 -9.48 -7.71 -1.41
N HIS A 128 -9.77 -7.11 -0.26
CA HIS A 128 -9.52 -7.72 1.06
C HIS A 128 -10.80 -7.98 1.90
N ALA A 129 -11.80 -7.12 1.79
CA ALA A 129 -13.01 -7.17 2.63
C ALA A 129 -14.06 -8.16 2.10
N GLY A 130 -14.41 -8.11 0.80
CA GLY A 130 -15.49 -8.92 0.24
C GLY A 130 -16.87 -8.59 0.84
N SER A 131 -17.73 -9.61 1.00
CA SER A 131 -19.11 -9.41 1.48
C SER A 131 -19.22 -9.17 2.98
N GLY A 132 -20.07 -8.23 3.38
CA GLY A 132 -20.25 -7.82 4.77
C GLY A 132 -20.98 -6.48 4.90
N SER A 133 -21.17 -6.03 6.13
CA SER A 133 -21.86 -4.77 6.44
C SER A 133 -21.36 -4.16 7.77
N LEU A 134 -21.53 -2.85 7.93
CA LEU A 134 -21.39 -2.17 9.21
C LEU A 134 -22.69 -1.42 9.51
N ASP A 135 -23.25 -1.59 10.70
CA ASP A 135 -24.49 -0.90 11.12
C ASP A 135 -24.38 0.62 11.01
N ALA A 136 -23.20 1.18 11.31
CA ALA A 136 -22.94 2.62 11.21
C ALA A 136 -22.84 3.12 9.75
N PHE A 137 -22.59 2.23 8.79
CA PHE A 137 -22.37 2.55 7.37
C PHE A 137 -23.12 1.56 6.46
N PRO A 138 -24.45 1.49 6.51
CA PRO A 138 -25.23 0.51 5.74
C PRO A 138 -25.04 0.68 4.22
N SER A 139 -24.72 1.89 3.74
CA SER A 139 -24.42 2.13 2.32
C SER A 139 -23.12 1.48 1.84
N TYR A 140 -22.29 0.96 2.74
CA TYR A 140 -21.01 0.29 2.43
C TYR A 140 -21.15 -1.23 2.35
N GLU A 141 -22.36 -1.76 2.50
CA GLU A 141 -22.66 -3.19 2.33
C GLU A 141 -22.05 -3.72 1.03
N ASP A 142 -21.27 -4.79 1.16
CA ASP A 142 -20.51 -5.47 0.11
C ASP A 142 -19.54 -4.58 -0.70
N LYS A 143 -19.23 -3.38 -0.19
CA LYS A 143 -18.43 -2.37 -0.90
C LYS A 143 -17.23 -1.87 -0.10
N MET A 144 -16.93 -2.47 1.05
CA MET A 144 -15.92 -1.95 1.97
C MET A 144 -14.52 -1.84 1.35
N ASN A 145 -14.17 -2.67 0.36
CA ASN A 145 -12.92 -2.52 -0.42
C ASN A 145 -12.73 -1.07 -0.95
N HIS A 146 -13.80 -0.45 -1.46
CA HIS A 146 -13.75 0.89 -2.04
C HIS A 146 -13.56 2.00 -1.00
N PHE A 147 -13.86 1.73 0.26
CA PHE A 147 -13.83 2.71 1.35
C PHE A 147 -12.71 2.49 2.35
N SER A 148 -11.93 1.41 2.20
CA SER A 148 -10.94 1.03 3.20
C SER A 148 -9.54 0.79 2.65
N ILE A 149 -8.57 0.92 3.56
CA ILE A 149 -7.22 0.40 3.44
C ILE A 149 -7.16 -0.92 4.22
N GLY A 150 -7.00 -2.05 3.54
CA GLY A 150 -6.63 -3.33 4.15
C GLY A 150 -5.17 -3.38 4.63
N ILE A 151 -4.98 -3.89 5.85
CA ILE A 151 -3.67 -4.19 6.44
C ILE A 151 -3.69 -5.63 6.96
N GLU A 152 -2.76 -6.44 6.47
CA GLU A 152 -2.56 -7.84 6.87
C GLU A 152 -1.40 -7.94 7.84
N LEU A 153 -1.62 -8.59 8.99
CA LEU A 153 -0.53 -8.95 9.91
C LEU A 153 -0.22 -10.44 9.74
N LEU A 154 1.06 -10.79 9.63
CA LEU A 154 1.47 -12.19 9.62
C LEU A 154 1.25 -12.82 11.01
N ALA A 155 0.17 -13.58 11.16
CA ALA A 155 -0.26 -14.17 12.42
C ALA A 155 -1.19 -15.37 12.19
N ILE A 156 -1.35 -16.18 13.24
CA ILE A 156 -2.26 -17.33 13.29
C ILE A 156 -3.21 -17.13 14.48
N GLY A 157 -4.51 -17.30 14.25
CA GLY A 157 -5.56 -17.17 15.27
C GLY A 157 -5.60 -18.33 16.27
N THR A 158 -6.64 -18.36 17.11
CA THR A 158 -6.85 -19.48 18.03
C THR A 158 -7.18 -20.77 17.26
N ARG A 159 -7.11 -21.92 17.95
CA ARG A 159 -7.48 -23.21 17.37
C ARG A 159 -8.90 -23.17 16.79
N GLU A 160 -9.83 -22.59 17.54
CA GLU A 160 -11.24 -22.50 17.15
C GLU A 160 -11.43 -21.60 15.92
N GLU A 161 -10.70 -20.48 15.86
CA GLU A 161 -10.75 -19.54 14.73
C GLU A 161 -10.14 -20.15 13.46
N MET A 162 -9.16 -21.03 13.60
CA MET A 162 -8.44 -21.65 12.49
C MET A 162 -9.04 -22.98 12.03
N ALA A 163 -9.88 -23.63 12.83
CA ALA A 163 -10.49 -24.94 12.53
C ALA A 163 -11.16 -25.07 11.14
N PRO A 164 -11.80 -24.02 10.56
CA PRO A 164 -12.35 -24.10 9.20
C PRO A 164 -11.28 -24.16 8.09
N ILE A 165 -10.02 -23.81 8.40
CA ILE A 165 -8.94 -23.60 7.43
C ILE A 165 -7.88 -24.70 7.56
N ILE A 166 -7.56 -25.13 8.78
CA ILE A 166 -6.47 -26.06 9.10
C ILE A 166 -6.97 -27.16 10.02
N THR A 167 -6.55 -28.41 9.80
CA THR A 167 -6.92 -29.54 10.66
C THR A 167 -6.28 -29.41 12.05
N GLU A 168 -6.85 -30.07 13.06
CA GLU A 168 -6.29 -30.05 14.42
C GLU A 168 -4.85 -30.56 14.48
N GLU A 169 -4.55 -31.68 13.81
CA GLU A 169 -3.20 -32.24 13.72
C GLU A 169 -2.20 -31.24 13.12
N LYS A 170 -2.62 -30.51 12.08
CA LYS A 170 -1.77 -29.53 11.42
C LYS A 170 -1.63 -28.27 12.26
N TYR A 171 -2.68 -27.84 12.96
CA TYR A 171 -2.59 -26.76 13.95
C TYR A 171 -1.61 -27.12 15.08
N ASP A 172 -1.63 -28.38 15.55
CA ASP A 172 -0.73 -28.88 16.59
C ASP A 172 0.75 -28.89 16.16
N SER A 173 1.02 -28.95 14.86
CA SER A 173 2.38 -28.81 14.33
C SER A 173 2.88 -27.36 14.24
N VAL A 174 2.01 -26.36 14.42
CA VAL A 174 2.45 -24.96 14.42
C VAL A 174 3.18 -24.67 15.73
N HIS A 175 4.44 -24.24 15.62
CA HIS A 175 5.20 -23.80 16.80
C HIS A 175 4.49 -22.65 17.52
N SER A 176 4.38 -22.70 18.85
CA SER A 176 3.56 -21.76 19.63
C SER A 176 3.97 -20.29 19.48
N SER A 177 5.25 -20.00 19.19
CA SER A 177 5.73 -18.64 18.89
C SER A 177 5.16 -18.04 17.59
N ASN A 178 4.62 -18.89 16.71
CA ASN A 178 3.94 -18.47 15.50
C ASN A 178 2.46 -18.14 15.75
N ILE A 179 1.88 -18.44 16.91
CA ILE A 179 0.48 -18.14 17.21
C ILE A 179 0.36 -16.72 17.78
N GLY A 180 -0.67 -15.97 17.36
CA GLY A 180 -0.91 -14.58 17.77
C GLY A 180 0.04 -13.57 17.11
N PHE A 181 0.20 -12.40 17.75
CA PHE A 181 0.87 -11.22 17.19
C PHE A 181 2.14 -10.85 17.97
N THR A 182 3.13 -10.25 17.32
CA THR A 182 4.35 -9.76 18.00
C THR A 182 4.21 -8.29 18.43
N ASP A 183 5.01 -7.89 19.43
CA ASP A 183 5.11 -6.48 19.80
C ASP A 183 5.68 -5.61 18.67
N ALA A 184 6.56 -6.17 17.83
CA ALA A 184 7.10 -5.47 16.67
C ALA A 184 6.01 -5.14 15.65
N GLN A 185 5.05 -6.04 15.45
CA GLN A 185 3.87 -5.78 14.62
C GLN A 185 3.01 -4.65 15.18
N TYR A 186 2.74 -4.64 16.49
CA TYR A 186 1.93 -3.57 17.10
C TYR A 186 2.57 -2.20 17.00
N ARG A 187 3.89 -2.10 17.21
CA ARG A 187 4.63 -0.84 17.01
C ARG A 187 4.47 -0.34 15.59
N SER A 188 4.73 -1.22 14.63
CA SER A 188 4.70 -0.91 13.20
C SER A 188 3.29 -0.56 12.73
N LEU A 189 2.28 -1.31 13.17
CA LEU A 189 0.88 -1.02 12.88
C LEU A 189 0.49 0.37 13.39
N LYS A 190 0.90 0.76 14.59
CA LYS A 190 0.63 2.09 15.13
C LYS A 190 1.30 3.20 14.31
N GLU A 191 2.53 2.99 13.88
CA GLU A 191 3.25 3.92 13.00
C GLU A 191 2.53 4.09 11.66
N LEU A 192 2.14 2.98 11.02
CA LEU A 192 1.41 2.98 9.76
C LEU A 192 0.02 3.63 9.88
N LEU A 193 -0.74 3.28 10.93
CA LEU A 193 -2.03 3.91 11.19
C LEU A 193 -1.86 5.43 11.40
N THR A 194 -0.80 5.86 12.07
CA THR A 194 -0.55 7.30 12.34
C THR A 194 -0.28 8.04 11.04
N ASP A 195 0.48 7.44 10.13
CA ASP A 195 0.72 7.98 8.80
C ASP A 195 -0.55 8.02 7.95
N ILE A 196 -1.36 6.95 7.98
CA ILE A 196 -2.66 6.88 7.30
C ILE A 196 -3.62 7.96 7.80
N ASP A 197 -3.78 8.12 9.11
CA ASP A 197 -4.65 9.13 9.74
C ASP A 197 -4.26 10.55 9.30
N LYS A 198 -2.97 10.84 9.21
CA LYS A 198 -2.46 12.15 8.72
C LYS A 198 -2.77 12.41 7.24
N ARG A 199 -2.73 11.38 6.40
CA ARG A 199 -2.91 11.50 4.94
C ARG A 199 -4.38 11.47 4.52
N HIS A 200 -5.26 10.88 5.33
CA HIS A 200 -6.65 10.63 4.97
C HIS A 200 -7.60 11.27 6.00
N PRO A 201 -8.09 12.50 5.78
CA PRO A 201 -8.84 13.26 6.78
C PRO A 201 -10.21 12.67 7.16
N ASN A 202 -10.71 11.70 6.38
CA ASN A 202 -11.96 10.99 6.67
C ASN A 202 -11.75 9.72 7.51
N ILE A 203 -10.50 9.35 7.81
CA ILE A 203 -10.18 8.34 8.82
C ILE A 203 -10.04 9.06 10.16
N HIS A 204 -10.61 8.47 11.20
CA HIS A 204 -10.45 8.94 12.56
C HIS A 204 -9.83 7.84 13.42
N TRP A 205 -8.92 8.21 14.33
CA TRP A 205 -8.29 7.31 15.30
C TRP A 205 -9.26 6.72 16.34
N ASN A 206 -10.19 5.87 15.92
CA ASN A 206 -11.22 5.24 16.77
C ASN A 206 -11.73 3.91 16.17
N ARG A 207 -12.49 3.16 16.96
CA ARG A 207 -13.08 1.86 16.57
C ARG A 207 -14.18 1.92 15.51
N LYS A 208 -14.63 3.12 15.10
CA LYS A 208 -15.60 3.26 14.00
C LYS A 208 -14.94 3.22 12.63
N HIS A 209 -13.67 3.63 12.54
CA HIS A 209 -12.96 3.76 11.24
C HIS A 209 -11.80 2.77 11.14
N ILE A 210 -11.14 2.45 12.25
CA ILE A 210 -10.17 1.36 12.31
C ILE A 210 -10.96 0.17 12.84
N ILE A 211 -11.13 -0.88 12.04
CA ILE A 211 -12.03 -2.02 12.30
C ILE A 211 -11.30 -3.35 12.05
N GLY A 212 -11.86 -4.43 12.62
CA GLY A 212 -11.49 -5.80 12.25
C GLY A 212 -12.36 -6.34 11.11
N HIS A 213 -11.88 -7.35 10.40
CA HIS A 213 -12.67 -8.01 9.37
C HIS A 213 -13.90 -8.73 9.94
N ASN A 214 -13.76 -9.29 11.14
CA ASN A 214 -14.82 -9.93 11.90
C ASN A 214 -15.95 -8.98 12.31
N GLU A 215 -15.69 -7.67 12.40
CA GLU A 215 -16.73 -6.68 12.66
C GLU A 215 -17.57 -6.37 11.41
N TYR A 216 -16.95 -6.44 10.24
CA TYR A 216 -17.62 -6.24 8.95
C TYR A 216 -18.30 -7.51 8.44
N ALA A 217 -17.75 -8.69 8.73
CA ALA A 217 -18.23 -9.96 8.22
C ALA A 217 -18.25 -11.06 9.31
N PRO A 218 -19.03 -10.87 10.40
CA PRO A 218 -18.96 -11.71 11.61
C PRO A 218 -19.25 -13.19 11.37
N GLU A 219 -20.14 -13.52 10.43
CA GLU A 219 -20.51 -14.90 10.11
C GLU A 219 -19.48 -15.62 9.21
N ARG A 220 -18.53 -14.88 8.64
CA ARG A 220 -17.59 -15.39 7.63
C ARG A 220 -16.13 -15.27 8.04
N LYS A 221 -15.80 -14.30 8.90
CA LYS A 221 -14.43 -13.87 9.18
C LYS A 221 -14.19 -13.76 10.67
N ALA A 222 -13.10 -14.37 11.12
CA ALA A 222 -12.65 -14.31 12.50
C ALA A 222 -11.57 -13.24 12.72
N ASP A 223 -10.83 -12.85 11.67
CA ASP A 223 -9.69 -11.94 11.75
C ASP A 223 -10.10 -10.49 12.13
N PRO A 224 -9.28 -9.77 12.94
CA PRO A 224 -7.98 -10.16 13.47
C PRO A 224 -8.04 -11.08 14.71
N GLY A 225 -9.24 -11.49 15.14
CA GLY A 225 -9.43 -12.56 16.11
C GLY A 225 -9.20 -12.17 17.57
N LYS A 226 -9.47 -13.11 18.46
CA LYS A 226 -9.39 -12.97 19.92
C LYS A 226 -7.98 -12.70 20.42
N LEU A 227 -6.96 -13.09 19.65
CA LEU A 227 -5.56 -12.87 20.01
C LEU A 227 -5.08 -11.46 19.68
N PHE A 228 -5.87 -10.66 18.95
CA PHE A 228 -5.53 -9.28 18.65
C PHE A 228 -5.90 -8.36 19.82
N ASP A 229 -4.88 -7.77 20.44
CA ASP A 229 -5.01 -6.80 21.52
C ASP A 229 -5.25 -5.37 20.99
N TRP A 230 -6.51 -4.95 20.98
CA TRP A 230 -6.91 -3.60 20.56
C TRP A 230 -6.39 -2.50 21.48
N GLU A 231 -6.17 -2.78 22.77
CA GLU A 231 -5.69 -1.78 23.73
C GLU A 231 -4.28 -1.32 23.38
N LYS A 232 -3.45 -2.18 22.78
CA LYS A 232 -2.12 -1.81 22.28
C LYS A 232 -2.15 -0.67 21.26
N LEU A 233 -3.28 -0.41 20.60
CA LEU A 233 -3.39 0.68 19.62
C LEU A 233 -3.75 2.04 20.26
N ASN A 234 -4.26 2.09 21.50
CA ASN A 234 -4.72 3.32 22.16
C ASN A 234 -5.68 4.14 21.28
N LEU A 235 -6.70 3.49 20.71
CA LEU A 235 -7.73 4.16 19.90
C LEU A 235 -8.63 5.03 20.80
N LYS A 236 -9.17 6.13 20.26
CA LYS A 236 -10.08 7.03 20.97
C LYS A 236 -11.53 6.56 20.94
#